data_AF-A0A5B8XW00-F1
#
_entry.id   AF-A0A5B8XW00-F1
#
_cell.length_a   1.000
_cell.length_b   1.000
_cell.length_c   1.000
_cell.angle_alpha   90.00
_cell.angle_beta   90.00
_cell.angle_gamma   90.00
#
_symmetry.space_group_name_H-M   'P 1'
#
loop_
_entity.id
_entity.type
_entity.pdbx_description
1 polymer ?
#
loop_
_entity_poly.entity_id
_entity_poly.type
_entity_poly.pdbx_seq_one_letter_code
_entity_poly.pdbx_strand_id
1 'polypeptide(L)'
;MDWRREGLGRNRQVGKPRNTMGALFVLMVILGAWAYSYFERANDPVRIFGAKILNCPPRDLSVRPKGEELVIEGCGRVLYARCEESGCIDVDAF
;
A
#
# COMPACT_ATOMS: atom_id res chain seq x y z
N MET A 1 23.90 -54.07 -33.45
CA MET A 1 24.73 -52.92 -33.03
C MET A 1 23.75 -51.88 -32.53
N ASP A 2 23.58 -51.88 -31.22
CA ASP A 2 22.31 -51.68 -30.55
C ASP A 2 22.40 -50.48 -29.60
N TRP A 3 21.45 -49.56 -29.76
CA TRP A 3 20.90 -48.64 -28.76
C TRP A 3 21.86 -47.81 -27.91
N ARG A 4 22.46 -46.82 -28.56
CA ARG A 4 22.90 -45.55 -27.95
C ARG A 4 21.68 -44.79 -27.41
N ARG A 5 21.19 -45.11 -26.21
CA ARG A 5 20.20 -44.28 -25.46
C ARG A 5 19.94 -44.76 -24.02
N GLU A 6 20.99 -45.05 -23.25
CA GLU A 6 20.84 -45.26 -21.82
C GLU A 6 20.80 -43.91 -21.08
N GLY A 7 19.58 -43.45 -20.80
CA GLY A 7 19.24 -43.05 -19.44
C GLY A 7 19.65 -41.66 -18.93
N LEU A 8 19.57 -40.59 -19.73
CA LEU A 8 19.48 -39.21 -19.18
C LEU A 8 18.08 -38.92 -18.59
N GLY A 9 17.56 -39.85 -17.79
CA GLY A 9 16.17 -39.87 -17.38
C GLY A 9 15.99 -40.16 -15.89
N ARG A 10 16.89 -39.72 -15.00
CA ARG A 10 16.65 -39.97 -13.56
C ARG A 10 17.45 -39.12 -12.59
N ASN A 11 17.35 -37.79 -12.66
CA ASN A 11 17.83 -36.92 -11.57
C ASN A 11 17.03 -35.61 -11.43
N ARG A 12 15.71 -35.66 -11.63
CA ARG A 12 14.82 -34.73 -10.92
C ARG A 12 14.10 -35.54 -9.87
N GLN A 13 14.75 -35.72 -8.73
CA GLN A 13 14.01 -35.82 -7.49
C GLN A 13 13.23 -34.50 -7.39
N VAL A 14 12.00 -34.49 -7.89
CA VAL A 14 11.02 -33.49 -7.52
C VAL A 14 10.84 -33.74 -6.04
N GLY A 15 11.57 -32.98 -5.22
CA GLY A 15 11.47 -33.07 -3.77
C GLY A 15 9.99 -33.04 -3.43
N LYS A 16 9.58 -33.94 -2.52
CA LYS A 16 8.21 -34.08 -2.00
C LYS A 16 7.48 -32.73 -2.05
N PRO A 17 6.24 -32.62 -2.56
CA PRO A 17 5.52 -31.36 -2.62
C PRO A 17 5.52 -30.75 -1.22
N ARG A 18 6.35 -29.73 -1.03
CA ARG A 18 6.65 -29.17 0.27
C ARG A 18 5.56 -28.15 0.53
N ASN A 19 4.39 -28.61 1.00
CA ASN A 19 3.21 -27.80 1.36
C ASN A 19 3.06 -26.49 0.55
N THR A 20 3.05 -26.60 -0.77
CA THR A 20 2.97 -25.44 -1.69
C THR A 20 1.69 -24.64 -1.44
N MET A 21 0.62 -25.30 -1.01
CA MET A 21 -0.64 -24.68 -0.60
C MET A 21 -0.48 -23.82 0.66
N GLY A 22 0.28 -24.26 1.66
CA GLY A 22 0.54 -23.47 2.87
C GLY A 22 1.37 -22.23 2.56
N ALA A 23 2.38 -22.37 1.70
CA ALA A 23 3.18 -21.24 1.23
C ALA A 23 2.33 -20.22 0.43
N LEU A 24 1.42 -20.69 -0.44
CA LEU A 24 0.48 -19.85 -1.17
C LEU A 24 -0.47 -19.08 -0.24
N PHE A 25 -1.01 -19.74 0.78
CA PHE A 25 -1.92 -19.12 1.73
C PHE A 25 -1.23 -18.00 2.53
N VAL A 26 -0.03 -18.28 3.02
CA VAL A 26 0.79 -17.26 3.70
C VAL A 26 1.09 -16.08 2.78
N LEU A 27 1.41 -16.34 1.51
CA LEU A 27 1.65 -15.29 0.52
C LEU A 27 0.40 -14.42 0.29
N MET A 28 -0.78 -15.04 0.16
CA MET A 28 -2.03 -14.29 0.01
C MET A 28 -2.37 -13.45 1.24
N VAL A 29 -2.13 -13.96 2.46
CA VAL A 29 -2.35 -13.20 3.69
C VAL A 29 -1.42 -11.97 3.76
N ILE A 30 -0.14 -12.14 3.42
CA ILE A 30 0.83 -11.03 3.39
C ILE A 30 0.41 -10.00 2.34
N LEU A 31 0.06 -10.44 1.12
CA LEU A 31 -0.40 -9.53 0.06
C LEU A 31 -1.70 -8.82 0.44
N GLY A 32 -2.65 -9.52 1.07
CA GLY A 32 -3.90 -8.95 1.54
C GLY A 32 -3.68 -7.90 2.62
N ALA A 33 -2.84 -8.17 3.61
CA ALA A 33 -2.47 -7.21 4.64
C ALA A 33 -1.78 -5.97 4.04
N TRP A 34 -0.88 -6.17 3.07
CA TRP A 34 -0.18 -5.08 2.40
C TRP A 34 -1.13 -4.21 1.56
N ALA A 35 -2.04 -4.85 0.81
CA ALA A 35 -3.07 -4.17 0.03
C ALA A 35 -4.04 -3.40 0.92
N TYR A 36 -4.42 -3.96 2.07
CA TYR A 36 -5.30 -3.30 3.05
C TYR A 36 -4.63 -2.06 3.65
N SER A 37 -3.38 -2.17 4.13
CA SER A 37 -2.64 -1.00 4.64
C SER A 37 -2.41 0.07 3.57
N TYR A 38 -2.23 -0.32 2.31
CA TYR A 38 -2.17 0.63 1.19
C TYR A 38 -3.52 1.31 0.94
N PHE A 39 -4.61 0.54 1.01
CA PHE A 39 -5.97 1.05 0.85
C PHE A 39 -6.35 2.04 1.95
N GLU A 40 -6.02 1.77 3.21
CA GLU A 40 -6.26 2.70 4.32
C GLU A 40 -5.50 4.01 4.10
N ARG A 41 -4.22 3.95 3.74
CA ARG A 41 -3.43 5.16 3.42
C ARG A 41 -3.95 5.95 2.23
N ALA A 42 -4.42 5.26 1.19
CA ALA A 42 -4.96 5.91 0.00
C ALA A 42 -6.30 6.61 0.29
N ASN A 43 -7.07 6.10 1.26
CA ASN A 43 -8.37 6.62 1.64
C ASN A 43 -8.35 7.40 2.97
N ASP A 44 -7.17 7.84 3.43
CA ASP A 44 -7.07 8.72 4.59
C ASP A 44 -7.91 9.98 4.34
N PRO A 45 -8.92 10.29 5.18
CA PRO A 45 -9.85 11.39 4.96
C PRO A 45 -9.13 12.74 4.89
N VAL A 46 -8.02 12.88 5.63
CA VAL A 46 -7.14 14.06 5.62
C VAL A 46 -6.52 14.29 4.24
N ARG A 47 -6.04 13.22 3.59
CA ARG A 47 -5.41 13.31 2.26
C ARG A 47 -6.46 13.61 1.20
N ILE A 48 -7.66 13.03 1.31
CA ILE A 48 -8.77 13.31 0.37
C ILE A 48 -9.20 14.78 0.50
N PHE A 49 -9.35 15.27 1.73
CA PHE A 49 -9.69 16.67 2.01
C PHE A 49 -8.65 17.63 1.44
N GLY A 50 -7.37 17.40 1.78
CA GLY A 50 -6.27 18.19 1.26
C GLY A 50 -6.16 18.14 -0.26
N ALA A 51 -6.39 16.98 -0.88
CA ALA A 51 -6.33 16.81 -2.33
C ALA A 51 -7.40 17.65 -3.03
N LYS A 52 -8.60 17.69 -2.47
CA LYS A 52 -9.72 18.46 -3.00
C LYS A 52 -9.46 19.97 -2.90
N ILE A 53 -8.96 20.45 -1.75
CA ILE A 53 -8.73 21.89 -1.53
C ILE A 53 -7.49 22.37 -2.30
N LEU A 54 -6.39 21.63 -2.22
CA LEU A 54 -5.13 22.00 -2.88
C LEU A 54 -5.17 21.71 -4.39
N ASN A 55 -6.21 21.02 -4.89
CA ASN A 55 -6.33 20.52 -6.26
C ASN A 55 -5.08 19.72 -6.68
N CYS A 56 -4.68 18.78 -5.83
CA CYS A 56 -3.43 18.05 -5.90
C CYS A 56 -3.68 16.54 -5.68
N PRO A 57 -2.96 15.63 -6.35
CA PRO A 57 -3.14 14.20 -6.11
C PRO A 57 -2.83 13.82 -4.65
N PRO A 58 -3.62 12.96 -3.99
CA PRO A 58 -3.39 12.55 -2.58
C PRO A 58 -1.99 11.98 -2.31
N ARG A 59 -1.36 11.39 -3.33
CA ARG A 59 0.00 10.82 -3.27
C ARG A 59 1.09 11.87 -3.17
N ASP A 60 0.83 13.08 -3.67
CA ASP A 60 1.78 14.19 -3.72
C ASP A 60 1.59 15.14 -2.52
N LEU A 61 0.71 14.77 -1.59
CA LEU A 61 0.49 15.45 -0.33
C LEU A 61 1.35 14.85 0.79
N SER A 62 2.02 15.74 1.52
CA SER A 62 2.68 15.48 2.79
C SER A 62 1.79 16.03 3.90
N VAL A 63 1.42 15.17 4.86
CA VAL A 63 0.65 15.56 6.05
C VAL A 63 1.58 15.51 7.26
N ARG A 64 1.67 16.60 8.02
CA ARG A 64 2.49 16.68 9.24
C ARG A 64 1.65 17.23 10.40
N PRO A 65 1.70 16.60 11.58
CA PRO A 65 1.07 17.17 12.77
C PRO A 65 1.85 18.39 13.26
N LYS A 66 1.14 19.44 13.65
CA LYS A 66 1.66 20.68 14.24
C LYS A 66 0.73 21.11 15.38
N GLY A 67 0.99 20.59 16.58
CA GLY A 67 0.12 20.82 17.74
C GLY A 67 -1.24 20.13 17.55
N GLU A 68 -2.32 20.91 17.64
CA GLU A 68 -3.71 20.43 17.40
C GLU A 68 -4.12 20.48 15.92
N GLU A 69 -3.23 20.92 15.04
CA GLU A 69 -3.50 21.09 13.61
C GLU A 69 -2.66 20.13 12.77
N LEU A 70 -3.13 19.89 11.55
CA LEU A 70 -2.46 19.13 10.50
C LEU A 70 -2.05 20.10 9.40
N VAL A 71 -0.75 20.13 9.10
CA VAL A 71 -0.21 20.86 7.95
C VAL A 71 -0.21 19.90 6.77
N ILE A 72 -0.96 20.25 5.73
CA ILE A 72 -1.04 19.51 4.49
C ILE A 72 -0.31 20.32 3.42
N GLU A 73 0.82 19.81 2.95
CA GLU A 73 1.68 20.44 1.95
C GLU A 73 1.67 19.62 0.67
N GLY A 74 1.51 20.27 -0.48
CA GLY A 74 1.62 19.59 -1.76
C GLY A 74 1.35 20.50 -2.93
N CYS A 75 1.89 20.16 -4.10
CA CYS A 75 1.75 20.93 -5.33
C CYS A 75 2.10 22.44 -5.16
N GLY A 76 3.06 22.77 -4.29
CA GLY A 76 3.49 24.15 -4.04
C GLY A 76 2.52 24.99 -3.19
N ARG A 77 1.54 24.35 -2.56
CA ARG A 77 0.54 24.97 -1.68
C ARG A 77 0.58 24.32 -0.30
N VAL A 78 0.14 25.07 0.70
CA VAL A 78 0.04 24.64 2.10
C VAL A 78 -1.39 24.90 2.56
N LEU A 79 -1.94 23.95 3.32
CA LEU A 79 -3.25 24.01 3.94
C LEU A 79 -3.09 23.62 5.42
N TYR A 80 -3.69 24.39 6.30
CA TYR A 80 -3.79 24.06 7.73
C TYR A 80 -5.20 23.53 7.98
N ALA A 81 -5.29 22.27 8.39
CA ALA A 81 -6.56 21.61 8.63
C ALA A 81 -6.63 21.08 10.05
N ARG A 82 -7.81 21.14 10.66
CA ARG A 82 -8.11 20.42 11.89
C ARG A 82 -9.08 19.29 11.54
N CYS A 83 -8.68 18.05 11.84
CA CYS A 83 -9.49 16.88 11.57
C CYS A 83 -9.92 16.24 12.89
N GLU A 84 -11.23 16.18 13.10
CA GLU A 84 -11.88 15.44 14.18
C GLU A 84 -12.55 14.18 13.61
N GLU A 85 -13.12 13.33 14.46
CA GLU A 85 -13.88 12.13 14.02
C GLU A 85 -15.05 12.48 13.08
N SER A 86 -15.58 13.70 13.18
CA SER A 86 -16.72 14.19 12.39
C SER A 86 -16.32 14.72 11.00
N GLY A 87 -15.04 14.98 10.76
CA GLY A 87 -14.55 15.53 9.49
C GLY A 87 -13.35 16.47 9.64
N CYS A 88 -12.87 16.97 8.51
CA CYS A 88 -11.77 17.93 8.43
C CYS A 88 -12.31 19.32 8.05
N ILE A 89 -11.80 20.35 8.72
CA ILE A 89 -12.06 21.77 8.42
C ILE A 89 -10.76 22.48 8.06
N ASP A 90 -10.86 23.49 7.18
CA ASP A 90 -9.77 24.40 6.83
C ASP A 90 -9.69 25.51 7.90
N VAL A 91 -8.54 25.65 8.55
CA VAL A 91 -8.30 26.59 9.64
C VAL A 91 -7.96 27.98 9.10
N ASP A 92 -7.41 28.07 7.88
CA ASP A 92 -7.02 29.34 7.24
C ASP A 92 -8.18 30.01 6.48
N ALA A 93 -9.32 29.32 6.33
CA ALA A 93 -10.50 29.85 5.64
C ALA A 93 -11.38 30.78 6.52
N PHE A 94 -10.94 31.10 7.74
CA PHE A 94 -11.62 31.99 8.70
C PHE A 94 -10.97 33.37 8.79
#